data_AF-A0A2V9ZYM1-F1
#
_entry.id   AF-A0A2V9ZYM1-F1
#
_cell.length_a   1.000
_cell.length_b   1.000
_cell.length_c   1.000
_cell.angle_alpha   90.00
_cell.angle_beta   90.00
_cell.angle_gamma   90.00
#
_symmetry.space_group_name_H-M   'P 1'
#
loop_
_entity.id
_entity.type
_entity.pdbx_description
1 polymer ?
#
loop_
_entity_poly.entity_id
_entity_poly.type
_entity_poly.pdbx_seq_one_letter_code
_entity_poly.pdbx_strand_id
1 'polypeptide(L)'
;WIKEVNGGPQVTGCGAGASPWQPLCDAANSGCTNTDNTTEALRYESQLGEILRAAKIRWPNLKMAFLASRIYGGYAPLTTNPPPVSPEPYAYEYGYSVKWEIQAQTNQIRTGTVDRVARDLNYNNGTVPWIAWGPYLWANGTNPRSDGLVWCDGQAGAPCNGEIDFQSDGTHPNAQGIGKVSNLLMCLRHIPLGFET
;
A
#
# COMPACT_ATOMS: atom_id res chain seq x y z
N TRP A 1 -10.25 1.63 -3.64
CA TRP A 1 -9.32 2.70 -3.27
C TRP A 1 -9.82 3.31 -1.98
N ILE A 2 -9.06 3.13 -0.90
CA ILE A 2 -9.37 3.70 0.43
C ILE A 2 -9.41 5.20 0.21
N LYS A 3 -10.63 5.68 0.04
CA LYS A 3 -10.91 7.07 -0.22
C LYS A 3 -10.64 7.75 1.12
N GLU A 4 -9.55 8.50 1.19
CA GLU A 4 -9.19 9.44 2.27
C GLU A 4 -10.33 10.42 2.63
N VAL A 5 -11.42 10.38 1.85
CA VAL A 5 -12.75 10.96 2.04
C VAL A 5 -13.46 10.48 3.32
N ASN A 6 -13.20 9.26 3.80
CA ASN A 6 -13.78 8.76 5.04
C ASN A 6 -12.85 9.17 6.19
N GLY A 7 -13.04 10.39 6.70
CA GLY A 7 -12.30 10.95 7.83
C GLY A 7 -11.98 9.90 8.89
N GLY A 8 -10.76 9.38 8.83
CA GLY A 8 -10.28 8.32 9.70
C GLY A 8 -10.36 8.72 11.17
N PRO A 9 -10.21 7.76 12.11
CA PRO A 9 -10.22 8.05 13.54
C PRO A 9 -9.23 9.18 13.83
N GLN A 10 -9.69 10.16 14.63
CA GLN A 10 -9.01 11.43 14.93
C GLN A 10 -7.48 11.29 14.94
N VAL A 11 -6.86 11.90 13.94
CA VAL A 11 -5.45 11.72 13.60
C VAL A 11 -4.57 12.15 14.76
N THR A 12 -3.72 11.24 15.24
CA THR A 12 -2.67 11.61 16.21
C THR A 12 -1.65 12.46 15.47
N GLY A 13 -1.60 13.77 15.74
CA GLY A 13 -0.65 14.70 15.12
C GLY A 13 -1.27 15.95 14.48
N CYS A 14 -2.60 16.03 14.32
CA CYS A 14 -3.25 17.22 13.79
C CYS A 14 -3.92 18.02 14.92
N GLY A 15 -3.54 19.30 15.06
CA GLY A 15 -4.18 20.22 16.01
C GLY A 15 -5.67 20.45 15.70
N ALA A 16 -6.41 20.95 16.68
CA ALA A 16 -7.84 21.25 16.53
C ALA A 16 -8.06 22.29 15.40
N GLY A 17 -8.90 21.96 14.41
CA GLY A 17 -9.26 22.84 13.28
C GLY A 17 -8.83 22.37 11.89
N ALA A 18 -8.21 21.19 11.78
CA ALA A 18 -7.72 20.66 10.51
C ALA A 18 -8.86 20.03 9.66
N SER A 19 -8.94 20.42 8.38
CA SER A 19 -9.88 19.90 7.37
C SER A 19 -9.89 18.36 7.31
N PRO A 20 -11.05 17.68 7.10
CA PRO A 20 -11.11 16.21 6.91
C PRO A 20 -10.35 15.76 5.66
N TRP A 21 -10.07 16.70 4.75
CA TRP A 21 -9.08 16.58 3.69
C TRP A 21 -7.81 17.25 4.19
N GLN A 22 -6.93 16.49 4.83
CA GLN A 22 -5.57 16.97 5.01
C GLN A 22 -4.82 16.69 3.71
N PRO A 23 -4.31 17.72 3.00
CA PRO A 23 -3.27 17.50 2.00
C PRO A 23 -2.16 16.67 2.65
N LEU A 24 -1.74 15.65 1.92
CA LEU A 24 -0.68 14.71 2.29
C LEU A 24 0.56 15.48 2.79
N CYS A 25 1.28 14.89 3.74
CA CYS A 25 2.44 15.53 4.37
C CYS A 25 3.53 15.83 3.31
N ASP A 26 3.48 17.01 2.72
CA ASP A 26 4.55 17.62 1.93
C ASP A 26 5.52 18.29 2.89
N ALA A 27 6.79 17.88 2.87
CA ALA A 27 7.83 18.43 3.74
C ALA A 27 8.08 19.93 3.52
N ALA A 28 7.60 20.51 2.40
CA ALA A 28 7.62 21.95 2.17
C ALA A 28 6.47 22.70 2.88
N ASN A 29 5.43 21.99 3.34
CA ASN A 29 4.32 22.57 4.10
C ASN A 29 4.66 22.66 5.59
N SER A 30 4.65 23.88 6.13
CA SER A 30 4.85 24.13 7.56
C SER A 30 3.84 23.33 8.40
N GLY A 31 4.32 22.46 9.30
CA GLY A 31 3.50 21.61 10.17
C GLY A 31 3.32 20.17 9.70
N CYS A 32 3.79 19.81 8.50
CA CYS A 32 3.94 18.41 8.10
C CYS A 32 5.20 17.82 8.76
N THR A 33 5.03 16.81 9.62
CA THR A 33 6.15 16.10 10.26
C THR A 33 6.15 14.63 9.86
N ASN A 34 7.07 14.23 8.99
CA ASN A 34 7.39 12.83 8.71
C ASN A 34 8.55 12.41 9.63
N THR A 35 8.23 11.96 10.84
CA THR A 35 9.21 11.45 11.81
C THR A 35 9.17 9.93 11.81
N ASP A 36 10.17 9.30 12.45
CA ASP A 36 10.21 7.85 12.65
C ASP A 36 8.96 7.27 13.37
N ASN A 37 8.09 8.12 13.94
CA ASN A 37 6.86 7.71 14.60
C ASN A 37 5.56 8.24 13.97
N THR A 38 5.62 9.02 12.88
CA THR A 38 4.46 9.55 12.14
C THR A 38 4.65 9.56 10.62
N THR A 39 5.20 8.47 10.06
CA THR A 39 5.32 8.28 8.60
C THR A 39 3.99 7.85 7.96
N GLU A 40 3.86 8.04 6.64
CA GLU A 40 2.72 7.50 5.89
C GLU A 40 2.73 5.97 5.89
N ALA A 41 3.92 5.33 5.94
CA ALA A 41 4.04 3.89 6.16
C ALA A 41 3.35 3.42 7.46
N LEU A 42 3.59 4.10 8.59
CA LEU A 42 2.97 3.75 9.89
C LEU A 42 1.47 4.05 9.90
N ARG A 43 1.06 5.14 9.22
CA ARG A 43 -0.36 5.48 9.07
C ARG A 43 -1.09 4.40 8.29
N TYR A 44 -0.53 3.97 7.16
CA TYR A 44 -1.14 2.94 6.33
C TYR A 44 -1.12 1.56 6.99
N GLU A 45 -0.12 1.24 7.81
CA GLU A 45 -0.12 0.05 8.67
C GLU A 45 -1.32 0.05 9.63
N SER A 46 -1.51 1.14 10.39
CA SER A 46 -2.67 1.29 11.29
C SER A 46 -4.00 1.11 10.54
N GLN A 47 -4.12 1.72 9.35
CA GLN A 47 -5.33 1.63 8.52
C GLN A 47 -5.54 0.21 7.97
N LEU A 48 -4.48 -0.49 7.57
CA LEU A 48 -4.57 -1.87 7.09
C LEU A 48 -5.11 -2.79 8.19
N GLY A 49 -4.59 -2.67 9.42
CA GLY A 49 -5.11 -3.42 10.56
C GLY A 49 -6.59 -3.13 10.82
N GLU A 50 -7.01 -1.86 10.76
CA GLU A 50 -8.41 -1.47 10.89
C GLU A 50 -9.29 -2.08 9.79
N ILE A 51 -8.82 -2.07 8.54
CA ILE A 51 -9.51 -2.67 7.40
C ILE A 51 -9.66 -4.17 7.59
N LEU A 52 -8.63 -4.87 8.06
CA LEU A 52 -8.69 -6.31 8.29
C LEU A 52 -9.71 -6.67 9.36
N ARG A 53 -9.76 -5.91 10.46
CA ARG A 53 -10.77 -6.07 11.51
C ARG A 53 -12.18 -5.76 10.99
N ALA A 54 -12.34 -4.66 10.26
CA ALA A 54 -13.62 -4.28 9.65
C ALA A 54 -14.10 -5.30 8.62
N ALA A 55 -13.19 -5.84 7.81
CA ALA A 55 -13.48 -6.90 6.85
C ALA A 55 -13.96 -8.17 7.55
N LYS A 56 -13.37 -8.52 8.70
CA LYS A 56 -13.78 -9.67 9.49
C LYS A 56 -15.17 -9.51 10.13
N ILE A 57 -15.52 -8.30 10.56
CA ILE A 57 -16.88 -7.93 10.99
C ILE A 57 -17.87 -8.07 9.83
N ARG A 58 -17.53 -7.53 8.65
CA ARG A 58 -18.40 -7.53 7.47
C ARG A 58 -18.58 -8.93 6.87
N TRP A 59 -17.51 -9.73 6.88
CA TRP A 59 -17.45 -11.08 6.33
C TRP A 59 -16.90 -12.04 7.38
N PRO A 60 -17.73 -12.57 8.29
CA PRO A 60 -17.28 -13.43 9.40
C PRO A 60 -16.50 -14.67 8.93
N ASN A 61 -16.86 -15.19 7.76
CA ASN A 61 -16.24 -16.36 7.14
C ASN A 61 -14.96 -16.03 6.34
N LEU A 62 -14.49 -14.78 6.30
CA LEU A 62 -13.23 -14.42 5.65
C LEU A 62 -12.07 -15.10 6.37
N LYS A 63 -11.39 -16.03 5.68
CA LYS A 63 -10.30 -16.83 6.28
C LYS A 63 -8.92 -16.26 5.97
N MET A 64 -8.73 -15.75 4.76
CA MET A 64 -7.43 -15.34 4.25
C MET A 64 -7.54 -14.01 3.51
N ALA A 65 -6.52 -13.17 3.63
CA ALA A 65 -6.34 -11.95 2.85
C ALA A 65 -4.89 -11.85 2.34
N PHE A 66 -4.73 -11.65 1.03
CA PHE A 66 -3.42 -11.41 0.42
C PHE A 66 -3.24 -9.91 0.22
N LEU A 67 -2.19 -9.35 0.82
CA LEU A 67 -1.94 -7.91 0.82
C LEU A 67 -0.99 -7.54 -0.32
N ALA A 68 -1.46 -6.70 -1.24
CA ALA A 68 -0.66 -6.12 -2.31
C ALA A 68 -0.44 -4.64 -2.06
N SER A 69 0.77 -4.15 -2.36
CA SER A 69 1.10 -2.72 -2.29
C SER A 69 0.55 -1.96 -3.50
N ARG A 70 0.63 -0.63 -3.46
CA ARG A 70 0.29 0.22 -4.61
C ARG A 70 1.29 0.04 -5.76
N ILE A 71 0.82 0.27 -6.99
CA ILE A 71 1.69 0.52 -8.15
C ILE A 71 2.43 1.85 -8.02
N TYR A 72 3.42 2.10 -8.90
CA TYR A 72 4.23 3.32 -8.92
C TYR A 72 3.37 4.59 -8.93
N GLY A 73 3.77 5.60 -8.15
CA GLY A 73 3.05 6.88 -8.02
C GLY A 73 3.74 8.08 -8.67
N GLY A 74 4.91 7.90 -9.30
CA GLY A 74 5.77 9.02 -9.68
C GLY A 74 5.33 9.77 -10.93
N TYR A 75 4.38 9.24 -11.70
CA TYR A 75 3.83 9.92 -12.88
C TYR A 75 2.60 10.80 -12.56
N ALA A 76 2.08 10.72 -11.33
CA ALA A 76 0.91 11.49 -10.93
C ALA A 76 1.27 12.99 -10.84
N PRO A 77 0.58 13.88 -11.58
CA PRO A 77 0.91 15.29 -11.60
C PRO A 77 0.57 15.99 -10.28
N LEU A 78 1.60 16.55 -9.63
CA LEU A 78 1.51 17.20 -8.32
C LEU A 78 0.67 18.49 -8.28
N THR A 79 0.32 19.05 -9.44
CA THR A 79 -0.37 20.36 -9.55
C THR A 79 -1.85 20.24 -9.94
N THR A 80 -2.43 19.04 -9.89
CA THR A 80 -3.83 18.82 -10.25
C THR A 80 -4.82 19.22 -9.14
N ASN A 81 -6.05 19.57 -9.55
CA ASN A 81 -7.18 19.80 -8.63
C ASN A 81 -8.33 18.84 -9.00
N PRO A 82 -8.68 17.86 -8.15
CA PRO A 82 -8.09 17.60 -6.83
C PRO A 82 -6.63 17.10 -6.91
N PRO A 83 -5.87 17.19 -5.81
CA PRO A 83 -4.49 16.68 -5.74
C PRO A 83 -4.37 15.21 -6.19
N PRO A 84 -3.19 14.77 -6.67
CA PRO A 84 -2.98 13.39 -7.07
C PRO A 84 -3.18 12.44 -5.90
N VAL A 85 -3.70 11.24 -6.19
CA VAL A 85 -3.99 10.24 -5.16
C VAL A 85 -2.75 9.38 -4.89
N SER A 86 -2.20 9.47 -3.68
CA SER A 86 -1.04 8.70 -3.21
C SER A 86 0.18 8.76 -4.16
N PRO A 87 0.74 9.96 -4.47
CA PRO A 87 1.99 10.11 -5.22
C PRO A 87 3.19 9.49 -4.49
N GLU A 88 4.36 9.45 -5.13
CA GLU A 88 5.60 9.15 -4.40
C GLU A 88 5.91 10.25 -3.38
N PRO A 89 6.47 9.91 -2.19
CA PRO A 89 6.99 8.60 -1.78
C PRO A 89 5.95 7.64 -1.16
N TYR A 90 4.66 7.98 -1.13
CA TYR A 90 3.66 7.20 -0.41
C TYR A 90 3.41 5.83 -1.02
N ALA A 91 3.37 5.77 -2.35
CA ALA A 91 3.23 4.50 -3.08
C ALA A 91 4.35 3.51 -2.74
N TYR A 92 5.59 4.01 -2.62
CA TYR A 92 6.74 3.25 -2.13
C TYR A 92 6.59 2.85 -0.65
N GLU A 93 6.21 3.80 0.21
CA GLU A 93 6.05 3.56 1.66
C GLU A 93 5.01 2.49 2.00
N TYR A 94 3.94 2.34 1.20
CA TYR A 94 2.93 1.31 1.41
C TYR A 94 3.48 -0.12 1.35
N GLY A 95 4.60 -0.33 0.66
CA GLY A 95 5.33 -1.61 0.69
C GLY A 95 5.84 -1.97 2.09
N TYR A 96 6.28 -0.97 2.86
CA TYR A 96 6.72 -1.17 4.25
C TYR A 96 5.55 -1.48 5.16
N SER A 97 4.41 -0.80 4.99
CA SER A 97 3.21 -1.08 5.78
C SER A 97 2.76 -2.53 5.60
N VAL A 98 2.71 -3.04 4.36
CA VAL A 98 2.35 -4.43 4.09
C VAL A 98 3.33 -5.41 4.75
N LYS A 99 4.63 -5.12 4.67
CA LYS A 99 5.67 -5.91 5.33
C LYS A 99 5.47 -5.95 6.85
N TRP A 100 5.28 -4.79 7.47
CA TRP A 100 5.13 -4.66 8.91
C TRP A 100 3.82 -5.29 9.41
N GLU A 101 2.72 -5.15 8.67
CA GLU A 101 1.44 -5.80 8.98
C GLU A 101 1.59 -7.34 9.08
N ILE A 102 2.23 -7.96 8.07
CA ILE A 102 2.48 -9.41 8.05
C ILE A 102 3.42 -9.82 9.19
N GLN A 103 4.46 -9.02 9.44
CA GLN A 103 5.39 -9.26 10.55
C GLN A 103 4.69 -9.14 11.92
N ALA A 104 3.78 -8.17 12.08
CA ALA A 104 2.99 -7.94 13.28
C ALA A 104 2.08 -9.13 13.57
N GLN A 105 1.30 -9.61 12.58
CA GLN A 105 0.49 -10.81 12.77
C GLN A 105 1.34 -12.04 13.11
N THR A 106 2.47 -12.22 12.41
CA THR A 106 3.38 -13.35 12.66
C THR A 106 3.93 -13.32 14.10
N ASN A 107 4.40 -12.15 14.54
CA ASN A 107 4.94 -11.96 15.88
C ASN A 107 3.85 -12.19 16.93
N GLN A 108 2.67 -11.60 16.76
CA GLN A 108 1.58 -11.76 17.71
C GLN A 108 1.17 -13.22 17.87
N ILE A 109 1.11 -13.99 16.79
CA ILE A 109 0.74 -15.40 16.86
C ILE A 109 1.84 -16.23 17.53
N ARG A 110 3.11 -15.87 17.30
CA ARG A 110 4.25 -16.59 17.88
C ARG A 110 4.47 -16.27 19.36
N THR A 111 4.26 -15.03 19.78
CA THR A 111 4.69 -14.53 21.10
C THR A 111 3.55 -13.97 21.96
N GLY A 112 2.35 -13.79 21.40
CA GLY A 112 1.25 -13.07 22.04
C GLY A 112 1.42 -11.55 22.08
N THR A 113 2.52 -11.01 21.55
CA THR A 113 2.80 -9.57 21.58
C THR A 113 1.98 -8.83 20.53
N VAL A 114 1.13 -7.91 20.97
CA VAL A 114 0.33 -7.05 20.08
C VAL A 114 1.19 -5.89 19.60
N ASP A 115 1.21 -5.68 18.28
CA ASP A 115 1.91 -4.54 17.68
C ASP A 115 1.23 -3.21 18.07
N ARG A 116 2.03 -2.17 18.35
CA ARG A 116 1.52 -0.87 18.80
C ARG A 116 0.74 -0.15 17.69
N VAL A 117 1.12 -0.32 16.44
CA VAL A 117 0.59 0.38 15.26
C VAL A 117 -0.52 -0.46 14.62
N ALA A 118 -0.23 -1.70 14.22
CA ALA A 118 -1.18 -2.56 13.53
C ALA A 118 -2.33 -3.07 14.46
N ARG A 119 -2.09 -3.05 15.78
CA ARG A 119 -3.00 -3.53 16.85
C ARG A 119 -3.26 -5.04 16.77
N ASP A 120 -4.38 -5.50 17.33
CA ASP A 120 -4.72 -6.92 17.39
C ASP A 120 -5.00 -7.48 15.98
N LEU A 121 -4.15 -8.41 15.57
CA LEU A 121 -4.17 -9.17 14.32
C LEU A 121 -4.26 -10.68 14.56
N ASN A 122 -4.80 -11.13 15.71
CA ASN A 122 -4.96 -12.53 15.99
C ASN A 122 -6.03 -13.18 15.07
N TYR A 123 -5.63 -14.14 14.24
CA TYR A 123 -6.57 -14.88 13.41
C TYR A 123 -7.16 -16.12 14.11
N ASN A 124 -6.54 -16.62 15.19
CA ASN A 124 -7.00 -17.82 15.90
C ASN A 124 -8.31 -17.58 16.65
N ASN A 125 -8.52 -16.37 17.17
CA ASN A 125 -9.78 -15.95 17.81
C ASN A 125 -10.73 -15.24 16.83
N GLY A 126 -10.34 -15.13 15.55
CA GLY A 126 -11.13 -14.47 14.52
C GLY A 126 -11.16 -12.93 14.57
N THR A 127 -10.21 -12.25 15.24
CA THR A 127 -10.11 -10.77 15.20
C THR A 127 -9.90 -10.27 13.75
N VAL A 128 -9.06 -10.96 12.99
CA VAL A 128 -8.76 -10.70 11.57
C VAL A 128 -8.69 -12.02 10.78
N PRO A 129 -8.70 -12.02 9.44
CA PRO A 129 -8.26 -13.19 8.68
C PRO A 129 -6.75 -13.44 8.84
N TRP A 130 -6.30 -14.64 8.46
CA TRP A 130 -4.89 -14.88 8.21
C TRP A 130 -4.42 -14.01 7.04
N ILE A 131 -3.29 -13.34 7.17
CA ILE A 131 -2.73 -12.46 6.13
C ILE A 131 -1.44 -13.02 5.57
N ALA A 132 -1.24 -12.79 4.27
CA ALA A 132 -0.02 -13.19 3.58
C ALA A 132 0.34 -12.20 2.45
N TRP A 133 1.54 -12.39 1.91
CA TRP A 133 2.05 -11.63 0.79
C TRP A 133 1.19 -11.83 -0.46
N GLY A 134 0.59 -10.75 -0.94
CA GLY A 134 0.15 -10.62 -2.32
C GLY A 134 1.32 -10.23 -3.22
N PRO A 135 1.07 -9.94 -4.52
CA PRO A 135 2.12 -9.43 -5.39
C PRO A 135 2.63 -8.07 -4.91
N TYR A 136 3.94 -7.86 -5.04
CA TYR A 136 4.53 -6.55 -4.87
C TYR A 136 4.45 -5.78 -6.19
N LEU A 137 3.52 -4.82 -6.26
CA LEU A 137 3.14 -4.14 -7.50
C LEU A 137 4.01 -2.90 -7.80
N TRP A 138 4.84 -2.47 -6.84
CA TRP A 138 5.68 -1.30 -7.00
C TRP A 138 6.98 -1.63 -7.77
N ALA A 139 7.35 -0.74 -8.67
CA ALA A 139 8.67 -0.65 -9.30
C ALA A 139 8.98 0.83 -9.56
N ASN A 140 10.25 1.21 -9.58
CA ASN A 140 10.66 2.62 -9.71
C ASN A 140 10.58 3.10 -11.17
N GLY A 141 9.36 3.31 -11.66
CA GLY A 141 9.12 3.75 -13.04
C GLY A 141 9.82 2.83 -14.05
N THR A 142 10.73 3.43 -14.83
CA THR A 142 11.52 2.75 -15.87
C THR A 142 12.75 2.00 -15.33
N ASN A 143 13.04 2.04 -14.03
CA ASN A 143 14.10 1.23 -13.44
C ASN A 143 13.56 -0.18 -13.13
N PRO A 144 14.02 -1.22 -13.85
CA PRO A 144 13.47 -2.56 -13.71
C PRO A 144 13.77 -3.14 -12.32
N ARG A 145 12.77 -3.77 -11.72
CA ARG A 145 12.98 -4.68 -10.58
C ARG A 145 13.76 -5.91 -11.06
N SER A 146 14.32 -6.68 -10.13
CA SER A 146 15.08 -7.90 -10.45
C SER A 146 14.29 -8.96 -11.24
N ASP A 147 12.96 -8.91 -11.22
CA ASP A 147 12.07 -9.76 -12.01
C ASP A 147 11.55 -9.08 -13.30
N GLY A 148 12.13 -7.93 -13.66
CA GLY A 148 11.83 -7.21 -14.89
C GLY A 148 10.60 -6.31 -14.84
N LEU A 149 9.90 -6.20 -13.71
CA LEU A 149 8.75 -5.28 -13.60
C LEU A 149 9.20 -3.83 -13.82
N VAL A 150 8.55 -3.15 -14.77
CA VAL A 150 8.68 -1.72 -15.07
C VAL A 150 7.31 -1.09 -15.31
N TRP A 151 7.21 0.20 -14.98
CA TRP A 151 6.07 1.06 -15.24
C TRP A 151 6.49 2.15 -16.23
N CYS A 152 5.89 2.15 -17.42
CA CYS A 152 6.19 3.05 -18.52
C CYS A 152 5.11 4.13 -18.67
N ASP A 153 5.53 5.32 -19.09
CA ASP A 153 4.68 6.49 -19.38
C ASP A 153 5.15 7.17 -20.67
N GLY A 154 5.34 6.37 -21.72
CA GLY A 154 5.67 6.85 -23.06
C GLY A 154 7.14 7.19 -23.28
N GLN A 155 8.04 6.81 -22.38
CA GLN A 155 9.48 7.03 -22.58
C GLN A 155 9.97 6.28 -23.83
N ALA A 156 10.81 6.94 -24.63
CA ALA A 156 11.46 6.33 -25.78
C ALA A 156 12.68 5.50 -25.34
N GLY A 157 12.83 4.30 -25.90
CA GLY A 157 13.98 3.42 -25.66
C GLY A 157 13.90 2.59 -24.38
N ALA A 158 14.64 1.47 -24.38
CA ALA A 158 14.59 0.43 -23.37
C ALA A 158 14.78 0.96 -21.93
N PRO A 159 14.11 0.36 -20.91
CA PRO A 159 13.27 -0.84 -21.00
C PRO A 159 11.83 -0.57 -21.48
N CYS A 160 11.46 0.69 -21.64
CA CYS A 160 10.25 1.08 -22.35
C CYS A 160 10.54 1.16 -23.87
N ASN A 161 9.55 1.47 -24.67
CA ASN A 161 9.66 1.67 -26.11
C ASN A 161 8.37 2.36 -26.62
N GLY A 162 7.92 3.39 -25.90
CA GLY A 162 6.67 4.08 -26.17
C GLY A 162 5.43 3.43 -25.53
N GLU A 163 5.55 2.38 -24.72
CA GLU A 163 4.43 1.88 -23.92
C GLU A 163 4.00 2.91 -22.87
N ILE A 164 2.70 2.95 -22.61
CA ILE A 164 2.11 3.78 -21.57
C ILE A 164 1.28 2.82 -20.72
N ASP A 165 1.58 2.71 -19.43
CA ASP A 165 0.84 1.83 -18.52
C ASP A 165 -0.27 2.57 -17.75
N PHE A 166 -0.25 3.91 -17.78
CA PHE A 166 -1.19 4.76 -17.06
C PHE A 166 -2.18 5.45 -17.99
N GLN A 167 -3.25 5.95 -17.42
CA GLN A 167 -4.11 6.94 -18.05
C GLN A 167 -3.40 8.30 -18.04
N SER A 168 -3.98 9.30 -18.69
CA SER A 168 -3.42 10.65 -18.76
C SER A 168 -3.27 11.35 -17.39
N ASP A 169 -3.82 10.76 -16.32
CA ASP A 169 -3.68 11.25 -14.95
C ASP A 169 -2.45 10.69 -14.21
N GLY A 170 -1.64 9.85 -14.87
CA GLY A 170 -0.42 9.25 -14.29
C GLY A 170 -0.65 8.42 -13.02
N THR A 171 -1.90 8.10 -12.69
CA THR A 171 -2.33 7.49 -11.43
C THR A 171 -3.03 6.18 -11.68
N HIS A 172 -4.04 6.18 -12.54
CA HIS A 172 -4.82 4.99 -12.83
C HIS A 172 -4.14 4.19 -13.94
N PRO A 173 -4.01 2.87 -13.79
CA PRO A 173 -3.52 2.05 -14.89
C PRO A 173 -4.52 2.10 -16.06
N ASN A 174 -4.00 2.10 -17.29
CA ASN A 174 -4.80 1.90 -18.49
C ASN A 174 -4.95 0.39 -18.79
N ALA A 175 -5.45 0.01 -19.96
CA ALA A 175 -5.63 -1.40 -20.31
C ALA A 175 -4.32 -2.22 -20.27
N GLN A 176 -3.18 -1.64 -20.69
CA GLN A 176 -1.87 -2.31 -20.63
C GLN A 176 -1.40 -2.48 -19.17
N GLY A 177 -1.48 -1.40 -18.38
CA GLY A 177 -1.13 -1.45 -16.96
C GLY A 177 -2.02 -2.40 -16.14
N ILE A 178 -3.32 -2.44 -16.43
CA ILE A 178 -4.26 -3.41 -15.83
C ILE A 178 -3.83 -4.83 -16.18
N GLY A 179 -3.39 -5.08 -17.42
CA GLY A 179 -2.84 -6.37 -17.82
C GLY A 179 -1.62 -6.77 -16.98
N LYS A 180 -0.68 -5.85 -16.75
CA LYS A 180 0.48 -6.09 -15.88
C LYS A 180 0.06 -6.45 -14.45
N VAL A 181 -0.81 -5.63 -13.83
CA VAL A 181 -1.33 -5.89 -12.47
C VAL A 181 -2.04 -7.25 -12.40
N SER A 182 -2.89 -7.55 -13.38
CA SER A 182 -3.67 -8.78 -13.41
C SER A 182 -2.77 -10.00 -13.52
N ASN A 183 -1.73 -9.94 -14.37
CA ASN A 183 -0.76 -11.02 -14.50
C ASN A 183 -0.01 -11.27 -13.18
N LEU A 184 0.41 -10.21 -12.47
CA LEU A 184 1.04 -10.34 -11.16
C LEU A 184 0.10 -10.96 -10.12
N LEU A 185 -1.19 -10.58 -10.12
CA LEU A 185 -2.19 -11.17 -9.22
C LEU A 185 -2.47 -12.65 -9.50
N MET A 186 -2.50 -13.04 -10.77
CA MET A 186 -2.73 -14.43 -11.18
C MET A 186 -1.50 -15.32 -10.98
N CYS A 187 -0.30 -14.73 -10.99
CA CYS A 187 0.97 -15.42 -10.77
C CYS A 187 1.27 -15.71 -9.28
N LEU A 188 0.30 -15.52 -8.37
CA LEU A 188 0.42 -15.91 -6.95
C LEU A 188 0.67 -17.43 -6.75
N ARG A 189 0.61 -18.24 -7.82
CA ARG A 189 1.06 -19.62 -7.81
C ARG A 189 2.56 -19.68 -8.07
N HIS A 190 3.31 -20.09 -7.05
CA HIS A 190 4.74 -20.42 -6.97
C HIS A 190 5.51 -19.52 -5.99
N ILE A 191 5.14 -19.56 -4.71
CA ILE A 191 6.14 -19.47 -3.66
C ILE A 191 6.70 -20.90 -3.52
N PRO A 192 7.88 -21.24 -4.08
CA PRO A 192 8.58 -22.41 -3.59
C PRO A 192 8.92 -22.07 -2.14
N LEU A 193 8.20 -22.68 -1.21
CA LEU A 193 8.63 -22.76 0.17
C LEU A 193 9.88 -23.64 0.16
N GLY A 194 11.03 -23.01 -0.06
CA GLY A 194 12.34 -23.61 0.12
C GLY A 194 12.58 -23.83 1.61
N PHE A 195 11.87 -24.80 2.17
CA PHE A 195 12.28 -25.54 3.36
C PHE A 195 12.67 -26.93 2.87
N GLU A 196 13.86 -27.02 2.29
CA GLU A 196 14.55 -28.32 2.22
C GLU A 196 15.30 -28.51 3.54
N THR A 197 15.12 -29.72 4.06
CA THR A 197 15.60 -30.27 5.34
C THR A 197 17.11 -30.30 5.48
#